data_AF-A0A3Q0FBM7-F1
#
_entry.id   AF-A0A3Q0FBM7-F1
#
_cell.length_a   1.000
_cell.length_b   1.000
_cell.length_c   1.000
_cell.angle_alpha   90.00
_cell.angle_beta   90.00
_cell.angle_gamma   90.00
#
_symmetry.space_group_name_H-M   'P 1'
#
loop_
_entity.id
_entity.type
_entity.pdbx_description
1 polymer ?
#
loop_
_entity_poly.entity_id
_entity_poly.type
_entity_poly.pdbx_seq_one_letter_code
_entity_poly.pdbx_strand_id
1 'polypeptide(L)'
;MEEEHQYSESSEELQTQKPDEEDQQLQHGYQIPGAEEKLVLQFMDSVHNYLSLFDTVSSTLRQGWFDLASARHSMGAARINSSLLDLKFHSAATTLKITNHDGTQPCFMLRKWVSSEEESTNELEDENVQPQDSSSVKSSDNADIEKERSKSLSVFGVLISSKLRASQLSFEKALETLVEIANMQSSLLYSFHQLQNVEDTKE
;
A
#
# COMPACT_ATOMS: atom_id res chain seq x y z
N MET A 1 -31.24 -61.85 57.95
CA MET A 1 -30.00 -61.40 57.29
C MET A 1 -30.34 -60.01 56.74
N GLU A 2 -30.57 -59.00 57.59
CA GLU A 2 -29.63 -58.42 58.59
C GLU A 2 -28.28 -58.16 57.88
N GLU A 3 -27.78 -56.95 57.71
CA GLU A 3 -27.61 -55.89 58.72
C GLU A 3 -27.75 -54.47 58.16
N GLU A 4 -28.22 -53.60 59.05
CA GLU A 4 -28.11 -52.15 59.02
C GLU A 4 -26.67 -51.70 59.25
N HIS A 5 -26.24 -50.60 58.61
CA HIS A 5 -25.25 -49.71 59.22
C HIS A 5 -25.64 -48.26 58.98
N GLN A 6 -26.25 -47.71 60.01
CA GLN A 6 -26.34 -46.29 60.30
C GLN A 6 -25.17 -45.96 61.24
N TYR A 7 -24.35 -44.97 60.90
CA TYR A 7 -23.43 -44.34 61.85
C TYR A 7 -23.59 -42.83 61.75
N SER A 8 -23.99 -42.24 62.86
CA SER A 8 -24.19 -40.81 63.10
C SER A 8 -23.02 -40.20 63.86
N GLU A 9 -23.01 -38.86 63.92
CA GLU A 9 -22.21 -37.96 64.79
C GLU A 9 -20.74 -37.75 64.35
N SER A 10 -20.15 -36.54 64.38
CA SER A 10 -20.44 -35.34 65.16
C SER A 10 -19.89 -34.08 64.47
N SER A 11 -20.70 -33.02 64.52
CA SER A 11 -20.39 -31.61 64.83
C SER A 11 -18.94 -31.09 64.68
N GLU A 12 -18.76 -30.13 63.77
CA GLU A 12 -17.92 -28.94 64.02
C GLU A 12 -18.67 -27.70 63.50
N GLU A 13 -19.24 -26.92 64.42
CA GLU A 13 -19.53 -25.51 64.19
C GLU A 13 -18.20 -24.74 64.20
N LEU A 14 -17.91 -23.99 63.15
CA LEU A 14 -17.15 -22.75 63.30
C LEU A 14 -17.76 -21.64 62.46
N GLN A 15 -18.10 -20.57 63.17
CA GLN A 15 -18.73 -19.35 62.73
C GLN A 15 -17.86 -18.52 61.78
N THR A 16 -18.56 -17.80 60.90
CA THR A 16 -18.26 -16.45 60.39
C THR A 16 -16.99 -16.27 59.56
N GLN A 17 -17.16 -16.19 58.24
CA GLN A 17 -16.52 -15.11 57.47
C GLN A 17 -17.30 -14.82 56.18
N LYS A 18 -17.85 -13.61 56.06
CA LYS A 18 -18.10 -12.97 54.77
C LYS A 18 -16.72 -12.74 54.11
N PRO A 19 -16.56 -13.17 52.86
CA PRO A 19 -16.06 -12.30 51.81
C PRO A 19 -16.80 -12.61 50.48
N ASP A 20 -16.88 -11.79 49.46
CA ASP A 20 -16.59 -10.39 49.22
C ASP A 20 -17.47 -10.07 47.99
N GLU A 21 -18.14 -8.93 48.00
CA GLU A 21 -18.85 -8.37 46.85
C GLU A 21 -17.81 -7.86 45.82
N GLU A 22 -16.95 -8.72 45.29
CA GLU A 22 -15.94 -8.29 44.30
C GLU A 22 -15.81 -9.20 43.05
N ASP A 23 -16.53 -10.33 42.97
CA ASP A 23 -16.46 -11.25 41.82
C ASP A 23 -17.55 -11.06 40.75
N GLN A 24 -18.15 -9.87 40.66
CA GLN A 24 -18.97 -9.50 39.50
C GLN A 24 -18.37 -8.37 38.65
N GLN A 25 -17.13 -7.96 38.93
CA GLN A 25 -16.51 -6.84 38.25
C GLN A 25 -15.51 -7.25 37.16
N LEU A 26 -15.85 -8.24 36.32
CA LEU A 26 -15.12 -8.49 35.05
C LEU A 26 -16.05 -8.77 33.86
N GLN A 27 -17.30 -8.32 33.91
CA GLN A 27 -18.21 -8.27 32.76
C GLN A 27 -18.91 -6.92 32.67
N HIS A 28 -18.14 -5.86 32.45
CA HIS A 28 -18.70 -4.71 31.75
C HIS A 28 -17.62 -4.17 30.81
N GLY A 29 -17.59 -4.72 29.60
CA GLY A 29 -16.90 -4.09 28.49
C GLY A 29 -17.44 -2.68 28.35
N TYR A 30 -16.57 -1.70 28.59
CA TYR A 30 -16.83 -0.33 28.21
C TYR A 30 -16.94 -0.29 26.68
N GLN A 31 -18.15 -0.48 26.17
CA GLN A 31 -18.52 0.01 24.84
C GLN A 31 -18.32 1.52 24.92
N ILE A 32 -17.22 2.01 24.36
CA ILE A 32 -16.96 3.44 24.21
C ILE A 32 -18.12 3.99 23.37
N PRO A 33 -19.01 4.83 23.95
CA PRO A 33 -20.08 5.44 23.18
C PRO A 33 -19.43 6.31 22.09
N GLY A 34 -19.69 6.01 20.82
CA GLY A 34 -19.13 6.73 19.67
C GLY A 34 -18.03 6.00 18.89
N ALA A 35 -17.65 4.78 19.24
CA ALA A 35 -16.71 3.98 18.43
C ALA A 35 -17.24 3.71 17.01
N GLU A 36 -18.55 3.46 16.89
CA GLU A 36 -19.24 3.28 15.61
C GLU A 36 -19.32 4.57 14.80
N GLU A 37 -19.68 5.69 15.42
CA GLU A 37 -19.71 6.99 14.77
C GLU A 37 -18.33 7.35 14.21
N LYS A 38 -17.26 7.03 14.95
CA LYS A 38 -15.88 7.20 14.49
C LYS A 38 -15.56 6.32 13.27
N LEU A 39 -16.01 5.06 13.26
CA LEU A 39 -15.83 4.15 12.12
C LEU A 39 -16.58 4.64 10.88
N VAL A 40 -17.82 5.12 11.05
CA VAL A 40 -18.61 5.71 9.96
C VAL A 40 -17.93 6.96 9.40
N LEU A 41 -17.46 7.87 10.26
CA LEU A 41 -16.73 9.07 9.83
C LEU A 41 -15.44 8.69 9.08
N GLN A 42 -14.66 7.75 9.60
CA GLN A 42 -13.45 7.26 8.94
C GLN A 42 -13.77 6.63 7.57
N PHE A 43 -14.86 5.87 7.47
CA PHE A 43 -15.32 5.32 6.20
C PHE A 43 -15.70 6.44 5.22
N MET A 44 -16.49 7.44 5.64
CA MET A 44 -16.85 8.57 4.80
C MET A 44 -15.62 9.37 4.32
N ASP A 45 -14.66 9.63 5.21
CA ASP A 45 -13.40 10.29 4.86
C ASP A 45 -12.61 9.47 3.84
N SER A 46 -12.56 8.14 4.00
CA SER A 46 -11.89 7.24 3.05
C SER A 46 -12.55 7.23 1.66
N VAL A 47 -13.89 7.28 1.59
CA VAL A 47 -14.63 7.44 0.31
C VAL A 47 -14.31 8.78 -0.33
N HIS A 48 -14.32 9.87 0.44
CA HIS A 48 -14.01 11.21 -0.06
C HIS A 48 -12.58 11.27 -0.63
N ASN A 49 -11.61 10.73 0.10
CA ASN A 49 -10.22 10.66 -0.35
C ASN A 49 -10.07 9.81 -1.62
N TYR A 50 -10.75 8.67 -1.70
CA TYR A 50 -10.77 7.84 -2.90
C TYR A 50 -11.30 8.61 -4.12
N LEU A 51 -12.42 9.33 -3.98
CA LEU A 51 -12.99 10.12 -5.07
C LEU A 51 -12.06 11.27 -5.50
N SER A 52 -11.44 11.96 -4.53
CA SER A 52 -10.47 13.01 -4.80
C SER A 52 -9.24 12.49 -5.57
N LEU A 53 -8.72 11.33 -5.18
CA LEU A 53 -7.66 10.65 -5.93
C LEU A 53 -8.13 10.27 -7.34
N PHE A 54 -9.38 9.84 -7.50
CA PHE A 54 -9.95 9.51 -8.81
C PHE A 54 -10.05 10.74 -9.73
N ASP A 55 -10.42 11.90 -9.21
CA ASP A 55 -10.43 13.17 -9.96
C ASP A 55 -9.00 13.60 -10.33
N THR A 56 -8.06 13.40 -9.40
CA THR A 56 -6.63 13.69 -9.59
C THR A 56 -6.03 12.83 -10.70
N VAL A 57 -6.25 11.51 -10.68
CA VAL A 57 -5.76 10.63 -11.76
C VAL A 57 -6.45 10.95 -13.09
N SER A 58 -7.75 11.26 -13.07
CA SER A 58 -8.50 11.59 -14.28
C SER A 58 -7.97 12.87 -14.95
N SER A 59 -7.72 13.93 -14.18
CA SER A 59 -7.15 15.18 -14.69
C SER A 59 -5.71 14.98 -15.18
N THR A 60 -4.89 14.21 -14.44
CA THR A 60 -3.51 13.90 -14.80
C THR A 60 -3.42 13.09 -16.08
N LEU A 61 -4.28 12.07 -16.26
CA LEU A 61 -4.36 11.28 -17.48
C LEU A 61 -4.78 12.14 -18.68
N ARG A 62 -5.81 12.99 -18.54
CA ARG A 62 -6.23 13.91 -19.62
C ARG A 62 -5.09 14.82 -20.05
N GLN A 63 -4.33 15.36 -19.09
CA GLN A 63 -3.15 16.17 -19.37
C GLN A 63 -2.08 15.36 -20.12
N GLY A 64 -1.78 14.14 -19.66
CA GLY A 64 -0.82 13.24 -20.30
C GLY A 64 -1.18 12.89 -21.74
N TRP A 65 -2.45 12.58 -22.00
CA TRP A 65 -2.95 12.31 -23.35
C TRP A 65 -2.94 13.55 -24.25
N PHE A 66 -3.28 14.72 -23.72
CA PHE A 66 -3.24 15.98 -24.46
C PHE A 66 -1.80 16.35 -24.87
N ASP A 67 -0.84 16.22 -23.96
CA ASP A 67 0.57 16.47 -24.26
C ASP A 67 1.13 15.42 -25.23
N LEU A 68 0.69 14.15 -25.14
CA LEU A 68 1.05 13.11 -26.11
C LEU A 68 0.54 13.45 -27.51
N ALA A 69 -0.72 13.87 -27.63
CA ALA A 69 -1.31 14.28 -28.89
C ALA A 69 -0.59 15.51 -29.47
N SER A 70 -0.25 16.47 -28.62
CA SER A 70 0.54 17.65 -29.00
C SER A 70 1.95 17.27 -29.48
N ALA A 71 2.60 16.32 -28.81
CA ALA A 71 3.88 15.77 -29.23
C ALA A 71 3.76 15.08 -30.60
N ARG A 72 2.71 14.27 -30.80
CA ARG A 72 2.48 13.58 -32.09
C ARG A 72 2.20 14.55 -33.23
N HIS A 73 1.45 15.63 -32.97
CA HIS A 73 1.17 16.66 -33.96
C HIS A 73 2.45 17.38 -34.39
N SER A 74 3.30 17.77 -33.42
CA SER A 74 4.56 18.48 -33.71
C SER A 74 5.67 17.59 -34.26
N MET A 75 5.80 16.36 -33.77
CA MET A 75 6.82 15.40 -34.20
C MET A 75 6.40 14.62 -35.45
N GLY A 76 5.11 14.60 -35.81
CA GLY A 76 4.58 13.82 -36.94
C GLY A 76 4.18 12.40 -36.56
N ALA A 77 3.12 11.91 -37.20
CA ALA A 77 2.48 10.63 -36.87
C ALA A 77 3.37 9.39 -37.09
N ALA A 78 4.39 9.48 -37.94
CA ALA A 78 5.35 8.40 -38.16
C ALA A 78 6.30 8.18 -36.97
N ARG A 79 6.57 9.23 -36.18
CA ARG A 79 7.49 9.17 -35.04
C ARG A 79 6.83 8.73 -33.75
N ILE A 80 5.54 8.99 -33.54
CA ILE A 80 4.80 8.50 -32.37
C ILE A 80 3.69 7.59 -32.88
N ASN A 81 4.03 6.32 -33.06
CA ASN A 81 3.14 5.30 -33.60
C ASN A 81 3.17 4.03 -32.75
N SER A 82 2.06 3.30 -32.71
CA SER A 82 1.96 2.02 -32.03
C SER A 82 2.88 0.95 -32.62
N SER A 83 3.23 1.06 -33.90
CA SER A 83 4.19 0.14 -34.55
C SER A 83 5.62 0.24 -33.99
N LEU A 84 5.97 1.32 -33.28
CA LEU A 84 7.26 1.47 -32.60
C LEU A 84 7.31 0.76 -31.25
N LEU A 85 6.15 0.37 -30.72
CA LEU A 85 6.08 -0.49 -29.55
C LEU A 85 6.45 -1.89 -30.05
N ASP A 86 7.70 -2.30 -29.81
CA ASP A 86 8.15 -3.65 -30.11
C ASP A 86 7.28 -4.62 -29.30
N LEU A 87 6.54 -5.52 -29.96
CA LEU A 87 5.72 -6.54 -29.30
C LEU A 87 6.59 -7.62 -28.62
N LYS A 88 7.92 -7.52 -28.71
CA LYS A 88 8.82 -8.40 -27.96
C LYS A 88 8.68 -8.19 -26.47
N PHE A 89 8.90 -9.27 -25.75
CA PHE A 89 8.93 -9.26 -24.29
C PHE A 89 10.12 -8.43 -23.82
N HIS A 90 9.85 -7.42 -22.99
CA HIS A 90 10.85 -6.61 -22.32
C HIS A 90 10.47 -6.48 -20.86
N SER A 91 11.46 -6.49 -19.96
CA SER A 91 11.22 -6.26 -18.53
C SER A 91 10.59 -4.89 -18.32
N ALA A 92 9.52 -4.84 -17.53
CA ALA A 92 8.84 -3.59 -17.23
C ALA A 92 9.75 -2.67 -16.42
N ALA A 93 9.95 -1.45 -16.91
CA ALA A 93 10.81 -0.48 -16.26
C ALA A 93 10.22 0.07 -14.95
N THR A 94 8.92 -0.10 -14.74
CA THR A 94 8.24 0.16 -13.46
C THR A 94 7.48 -1.09 -13.05
N THR A 95 7.69 -1.54 -11.82
CA THR A 95 7.06 -2.76 -11.28
C THR A 95 6.25 -2.45 -10.03
N LEU A 96 5.29 -3.30 -9.71
CA LEU A 96 4.48 -3.19 -8.51
C LEU A 96 4.92 -4.26 -7.51
N LYS A 97 5.13 -3.89 -6.26
CA LYS A 97 5.32 -4.85 -5.16
C LYS A 97 4.15 -4.80 -4.20
N ILE A 98 3.73 -6.00 -3.80
CA ILE A 98 2.65 -6.19 -2.85
C ILE A 98 3.30 -6.63 -1.55
N THR A 99 3.14 -5.82 -0.51
CA THR A 99 3.55 -6.18 0.84
C THR A 99 2.30 -6.46 1.65
N ASN A 100 2.17 -7.70 2.11
CA ASN A 100 1.19 -8.08 3.11
C ASN A 100 1.87 -7.91 4.46
N HIS A 101 1.53 -6.85 5.18
CA HIS A 101 2.06 -6.61 6.52
C HIS A 101 1.04 -7.19 7.51
N ASP A 102 1.49 -8.17 8.30
CA ASP A 102 0.81 -8.72 9.47
C ASP A 102 -0.61 -9.27 9.25
N GLY A 103 -0.95 -9.72 8.03
CA GLY A 103 -2.29 -10.23 7.69
C GLY A 103 -3.37 -9.14 7.62
N THR A 104 -2.97 -7.89 7.82
CA THR A 104 -3.85 -6.73 7.76
C THR A 104 -3.63 -6.06 6.42
N GLN A 105 -4.46 -6.45 5.45
CA GLN A 105 -4.64 -5.79 4.15
C GLN A 105 -3.41 -5.74 3.19
N PRO A 106 -3.60 -6.04 1.88
CA PRO A 106 -2.54 -5.81 0.90
C PRO A 106 -2.17 -4.32 0.79
N CYS A 107 -0.89 -4.00 0.88
CA CYS A 107 -0.33 -2.69 0.55
C CYS A 107 0.49 -2.79 -0.74
N PHE A 108 0.21 -1.89 -1.67
CA PHE A 108 0.83 -1.78 -2.98
C PHE A 108 1.89 -0.67 -2.96
N MET A 109 3.09 -0.99 -3.44
CA MET A 109 4.18 -0.04 -3.58
C MET A 109 4.73 -0.06 -5.00
N LEU A 110 4.83 1.12 -5.60
CA LEU A 110 5.42 1.30 -6.92
C LEU A 110 6.95 1.26 -6.81
N ARG A 111 7.59 0.41 -7.59
CA ARG A 111 9.05 0.42 -7.79
C ARG A 111 9.35 1.01 -9.14
N LYS A 112 9.83 2.25 -9.11
CA LYS A 112 10.20 3.03 -10.29
C LYS A 112 11.61 2.70 -10.73
N TRP A 113 11.79 2.45 -12.03
CA TRP A 113 13.07 2.46 -12.75
C TRP A 113 14.22 1.77 -12.01
N VAL A 114 13.97 0.59 -11.47
CA VAL A 114 15.03 -0.22 -10.87
C VAL A 114 15.79 -0.83 -12.03
N SER A 115 17.03 -0.40 -12.25
CA SER A 115 17.96 -1.17 -13.08
C SER A 115 17.93 -2.57 -12.51
N SER A 116 17.44 -3.54 -13.29
CA SER A 116 17.62 -4.94 -12.97
C SER A 116 19.13 -5.14 -12.98
N GLU A 117 19.75 -5.02 -11.81
CA GLU A 117 20.98 -5.73 -11.55
C GLU A 117 20.63 -7.18 -11.79
N GLU A 118 21.00 -7.65 -12.98
CA GLU A 118 21.22 -9.05 -13.20
C GLU A 118 22.02 -9.53 -12.00
N GLU A 119 21.51 -10.57 -11.36
CA GLU A 119 22.19 -11.36 -10.35
C GLU A 119 23.48 -11.90 -10.96
N SER A 120 24.50 -11.05 -11.06
CA SER A 120 25.84 -11.45 -11.42
C SER A 120 26.46 -12.00 -10.15
N THR A 121 26.22 -13.28 -9.91
CA THR A 121 27.21 -14.16 -9.29
C THR A 121 28.56 -13.85 -9.93
N ASN A 122 29.41 -13.15 -9.20
CA ASN A 122 30.86 -13.20 -9.32
C ASN A 122 31.40 -12.84 -7.94
N GLU A 123 31.45 -13.87 -7.07
CA GLU A 123 32.55 -13.96 -6.11
C GLU A 123 33.84 -13.84 -6.93
N LEU A 124 34.71 -12.89 -6.60
CA LEU A 124 36.16 -13.07 -6.44
C LEU A 124 36.75 -11.77 -5.85
N GLU A 125 37.49 -11.95 -4.76
CA GLU A 125 38.24 -11.00 -3.97
C GLU A 125 39.39 -10.34 -4.77
N ASP A 126 39.74 -9.08 -4.48
CA ASP A 126 41.07 -8.70 -3.92
C ASP A 126 41.12 -7.20 -3.54
N GLU A 127 41.86 -6.90 -2.47
CA GLU A 127 42.08 -5.62 -1.80
C GLU A 127 42.78 -4.55 -2.67
N ASN A 128 42.54 -3.25 -2.37
CA ASN A 128 43.56 -2.27 -1.90
C ASN A 128 43.01 -0.80 -1.80
N VAL A 129 42.76 -0.34 -0.55
CA VAL A 129 43.01 0.98 0.12
C VAL A 129 42.74 2.29 -0.68
N GLN A 130 41.96 3.31 -0.23
CA GLN A 130 42.00 4.11 1.01
C GLN A 130 40.73 5.00 1.17
N PRO A 131 40.32 5.44 2.39
CA PRO A 131 39.04 6.14 2.61
C PRO A 131 39.15 7.67 2.53
N GLN A 132 38.11 8.34 2.03
CA GLN A 132 37.88 9.76 2.27
C GLN A 132 36.42 10.07 2.60
N ASP A 133 36.32 10.96 3.58
CA ASP A 133 35.19 11.41 4.37
C ASP A 133 34.08 12.16 3.61
N SER A 134 32.95 12.24 4.32
CA SER A 134 31.95 13.32 4.36
C SER A 134 30.76 13.26 3.38
N SER A 135 29.65 12.77 3.95
CA SER A 135 28.27 13.26 3.78
C SER A 135 27.82 13.65 2.37
N SER A 136 27.26 12.70 1.61
CA SER A 136 26.21 13.01 0.63
C SER A 136 25.39 11.76 0.31
N VAL A 137 24.51 11.38 1.23
CA VAL A 137 23.52 10.31 1.01
C VAL A 137 22.20 10.96 0.56
N LYS A 138 22.16 11.74 -0.53
CA LYS A 138 20.90 12.28 -1.12
C LYS A 138 20.92 12.60 -2.63
N SER A 139 21.85 12.10 -3.45
CA SER A 139 21.90 12.50 -4.88
C SER A 139 22.08 11.41 -5.94
N SER A 140 22.21 10.13 -5.59
CA SER A 140 22.39 9.08 -6.62
C SER A 140 21.07 8.72 -7.32
N ASP A 141 19.99 8.53 -6.56
CA ASP A 141 18.73 7.97 -7.08
C ASP A 141 18.07 8.81 -8.18
N ASN A 142 18.21 10.14 -8.14
CA ASN A 142 17.55 11.01 -9.11
C ASN A 142 18.23 10.96 -10.50
N ALA A 143 19.56 10.82 -10.54
CA ALA A 143 20.31 10.76 -11.78
C ALA A 143 19.99 9.48 -12.58
N ASP A 144 19.83 8.36 -11.88
CA ASP A 144 19.46 7.08 -12.50
C ASP A 144 18.01 7.09 -13.03
N ILE A 145 17.08 7.74 -12.30
CA ILE A 145 15.70 7.91 -12.77
C ILE A 145 15.65 8.75 -14.06
N GLU A 146 16.34 9.88 -14.12
CA GLU A 146 16.36 10.73 -15.33
C GLU A 146 17.02 10.03 -16.53
N LYS A 147 18.04 9.20 -16.27
CA LYS A 147 18.69 8.37 -17.28
C LYS A 147 17.72 7.33 -17.87
N GLU A 148 17.01 6.58 -17.03
CA GLU A 148 16.03 5.59 -17.50
C GLU A 148 14.81 6.23 -18.16
N ARG A 149 14.38 7.42 -17.70
CA ARG A 149 13.36 8.23 -18.40
C ARG A 149 13.81 8.57 -19.81
N SER A 150 15.04 9.08 -19.95
CA SER A 150 15.62 9.45 -21.24
C SER A 150 15.79 8.24 -22.17
N LYS A 151 16.20 7.09 -21.63
CA LYS A 151 16.32 5.82 -22.36
C LYS A 151 14.98 5.35 -22.91
N SER A 152 13.91 5.41 -22.10
CA SER A 152 12.56 5.05 -22.54
C SER A 152 12.05 5.93 -23.69
N LEU A 153 12.41 7.22 -23.66
CA LEU A 153 12.05 8.16 -24.72
C LEU A 153 12.92 8.06 -25.98
N SER A 154 14.12 7.48 -25.89
CA SER A 154 15.07 7.40 -27.00
C SER A 154 14.55 6.62 -28.22
N VAL A 155 13.56 5.73 -28.02
CA VAL A 155 12.84 5.00 -29.07
C VAL A 155 12.17 5.95 -30.08
N PHE A 156 11.87 7.18 -29.66
CA PHE A 156 11.25 8.21 -30.51
C PHE A 156 12.27 9.11 -31.24
N GLY A 157 13.56 8.80 -31.13
CA GLY A 157 14.66 9.48 -31.81
C GLY A 157 15.44 10.48 -30.93
N VAL A 158 16.42 11.15 -31.53
CA VAL A 158 17.38 12.04 -30.83
C VAL A 158 16.74 13.35 -30.36
N LEU A 159 15.73 13.86 -31.08
CA LEU A 159 15.04 15.11 -30.77
C LEU A 159 13.68 14.85 -30.13
N ILE A 160 13.67 14.67 -28.81
CA ILE A 160 12.44 14.46 -28.04
C ILE A 160 11.78 15.81 -27.72
N SER A 161 10.51 15.97 -28.10
CA SER A 161 9.76 17.19 -27.78
C SER A 161 9.56 17.36 -26.27
N SER A 162 9.50 18.60 -25.81
CA SER A 162 9.13 18.92 -24.42
C SER A 162 7.73 18.37 -24.06
N LYS A 163 6.82 18.32 -25.04
CA LYS A 163 5.49 17.74 -24.89
C LYS A 163 5.50 16.24 -24.64
N LEU A 164 6.39 15.50 -25.30
CA LEU A 164 6.52 14.06 -25.05
C LEU A 164 7.06 13.78 -23.64
N ARG A 165 8.05 14.58 -23.19
CA ARG A 165 8.55 14.52 -21.81
C ARG A 165 7.47 14.85 -20.77
N ALA A 166 6.69 15.91 -21.01
CA ALA A 166 5.57 16.27 -20.14
C ALA A 166 4.53 15.15 -20.06
N SER A 167 4.21 14.53 -21.21
CA SER A 167 3.31 13.37 -21.28
C SER A 167 3.82 12.18 -20.46
N GLN A 168 5.09 11.81 -20.60
CA GLN A 168 5.71 10.76 -19.78
C GLN A 168 5.56 11.06 -18.28
N LEU A 169 5.89 12.28 -17.85
CA LEU A 169 5.78 12.68 -16.45
C LEU A 169 4.33 12.62 -15.94
N SER A 170 3.35 13.02 -16.76
CA SER A 170 1.94 12.88 -16.41
C SER A 170 1.54 11.42 -16.23
N PHE A 171 1.96 10.51 -17.11
CA PHE A 171 1.65 9.09 -16.96
C PHE A 171 2.35 8.46 -15.75
N GLU A 172 3.59 8.86 -15.44
CA GLU A 172 4.27 8.42 -14.22
C GLU A 172 3.52 8.86 -12.96
N LYS A 173 3.11 10.13 -12.88
CA LYS A 173 2.29 10.62 -11.77
C LYS A 173 0.96 9.90 -11.68
N ALA A 174 0.32 9.62 -12.81
CA ALA A 174 -0.92 8.85 -12.83
C ALA A 174 -0.73 7.44 -12.27
N LEU A 175 0.40 6.78 -12.54
CA LEU A 175 0.72 5.47 -11.94
C LEU A 175 0.89 5.56 -10.42
N GLU A 176 1.52 6.62 -9.91
CA GLU A 176 1.63 6.85 -8.46
C GLU A 176 0.25 6.99 -7.83
N THR A 177 -0.60 7.85 -8.40
CA THR A 177 -1.98 8.03 -7.91
C THR A 177 -2.80 6.76 -8.03
N LEU A 178 -2.62 5.94 -9.07
CA LEU A 178 -3.31 4.64 -9.20
C LEU A 178 -2.92 3.67 -8.08
N VAL A 179 -1.65 3.67 -7.66
CA VAL A 179 -1.22 2.86 -6.52
C VAL A 179 -1.84 3.35 -5.21
N GLU A 180 -1.92 4.66 -5.02
CA GLU A 180 -2.64 5.26 -3.87
C GLU A 180 -4.13 4.89 -3.89
N ILE A 181 -4.77 4.91 -5.05
CA ILE A 181 -6.16 4.47 -5.22
C ILE A 181 -6.31 3.00 -4.83
N ALA A 182 -5.41 2.11 -5.26
CA ALA A 182 -5.48 0.69 -4.91
C ALA A 182 -5.30 0.45 -3.41
N ASN A 183 -4.39 1.19 -2.76
CA ASN A 183 -4.23 1.18 -1.31
C ASN A 183 -5.49 1.70 -0.60
N MET A 184 -6.06 2.80 -1.08
CA MET A 184 -7.28 3.38 -0.52
C MET A 184 -8.49 2.45 -0.69
N GLN A 185 -8.64 1.80 -1.85
CA GLN A 185 -9.68 0.79 -2.08
C GLN A 185 -9.56 -0.37 -1.10
N SER A 186 -8.33 -0.81 -0.84
CA SER A 186 -8.11 -1.81 0.18
C SER A 186 -8.64 -1.26 1.51
N SER A 187 -8.15 -0.11 1.98
CA SER A 187 -8.54 0.47 3.28
C SER A 187 -10.05 0.68 3.42
N LEU A 188 -10.70 1.09 2.33
CA LEU A 188 -12.15 1.26 2.22
C LEU A 188 -12.86 -0.07 2.49
N LEU A 189 -12.47 -1.14 1.79
CA LEU A 189 -13.07 -2.46 1.93
C LEU A 189 -12.86 -3.03 3.34
N TYR A 190 -11.70 -2.79 3.95
CA TYR A 190 -11.45 -3.21 5.33
C TYR A 190 -12.35 -2.44 6.31
N SER A 191 -12.44 -1.12 6.18
CA SER A 191 -13.28 -0.30 7.05
C SER A 191 -14.76 -0.66 6.90
N PHE A 192 -15.21 -0.97 5.69
CA PHE A 192 -16.56 -1.47 5.42
C PHE A 192 -16.84 -2.80 6.10
N HIS A 193 -15.91 -3.77 6.00
CA HIS A 193 -16.05 -5.06 6.67
C HIS A 193 -16.11 -4.91 8.20
N GLN A 194 -15.31 -4.02 8.77
CA GLN A 194 -15.36 -3.72 10.20
C GLN A 194 -16.70 -3.13 10.63
N LEU A 195 -17.30 -2.26 9.80
CA LEU A 195 -18.60 -1.67 10.09
C LEU A 195 -19.71 -2.73 10.05
N GLN A 196 -19.67 -3.63 9.05
CA GLN A 196 -20.63 -4.72 8.93
C GLN A 196 -20.60 -5.67 10.13
N ASN A 197 -19.40 -6.06 10.59
CA ASN A 197 -19.27 -6.95 11.76
C ASN A 197 -19.87 -6.34 13.04
N VAL A 198 -19.78 -5.00 13.20
CA VAL A 198 -20.36 -4.32 14.37
C VAL A 198 -21.89 -4.28 14.28
N GLU A 199 -22.45 -4.14 13.08
CA GLU A 199 -23.89 -4.19 12.83
C GLU A 199 -24.45 -5.60 13.11
N ASP A 200 -23.78 -6.65 12.63
CA ASP A 200 -24.20 -8.04 12.84
C ASP A 200 -24.13 -8.47 14.33
N THR A 201 -23.24 -7.87 15.14
CA THR A 201 -23.18 -8.14 16.59
C THR A 201 -24.28 -7.46 17.43
N LYS A 202 -25.14 -6.66 16.81
CA LYS A 202 -26.26 -5.99 17.49
C LYS A 202 -27.62 -6.68 17.32
N GLU A 203 -27.75 -7.61 16.38
CA GLU A 203 -28.94 -8.49 16.23
C GLU A 203 -28.85 -9.75 17.12
#